data_AF-A0A2N9I9Z6-F1
#
_entry.id   AF-A0A2N9I9Z6-F1
#
_cell.length_a   1.000
_cell.length_b   1.000
_cell.length_c   1.000
_cell.angle_alpha   90.00
_cell.angle_beta   90.00
_cell.angle_gamma   90.00
#
_symmetry.space_group_name_H-M   'P 1'
#
loop_
_entity.id
_entity.type
_entity.pdbx_description
1 polymer ?
#
loop_
_entity_poly.entity_id
_entity_poly.type
_entity_poly.pdbx_seq_one_letter_code
_entity_poly.pdbx_strand_id
1 'polypeptide(L)'
;MKLFSLVLFLAFLLGTSAEQCGSQAGGAVCPNGICCSQYGWCGNTAVYCGAGCQSQCSGGGTPSTPSPTPTGSDVSSLISASLFEELLKHRNDQGCSNGFYTYNAFIAAAQSFNGFGTTGDDTTRKRELAAFLAQTSHETTGGWPSAPDGPYAWGYCFITENNKETYCTPSTDWPCASSNYNYGPAGTAINSDLLNNPDLVATDPTISFKTALWFWMTPQANKPSSHDVIIGKWTPSAADTSAGRVSGLWCHHQHYQWWARMWHWRR
;
A
#
# COMPACT_ATOMS: atom_id res chain seq x y z
N MET A 1 14.65 65.66 18.20
CA MET A 1 14.32 64.67 19.25
C MET A 1 14.14 63.34 18.57
N LYS A 2 14.93 62.34 18.98
CA LYS A 2 14.96 60.98 18.44
C LYS A 2 13.69 60.23 18.87
N LEU A 3 12.99 59.56 17.96
CA LEU A 3 12.22 58.37 18.31
C LEU A 3 12.40 57.33 17.21
N PHE A 4 13.26 56.39 17.53
CA PHE A 4 13.36 55.07 16.91
C PHE A 4 12.05 54.33 17.17
N SER A 5 11.30 53.96 16.13
CA SER A 5 10.30 52.89 16.26
C SER A 5 10.91 51.59 15.76
N LEU A 6 11.13 50.72 16.73
CA LEU A 6 11.78 49.44 16.69
C LEU A 6 11.01 48.46 15.79
N VAL A 7 11.73 47.84 14.86
CA VAL A 7 11.30 46.68 14.08
C VAL A 7 11.11 45.50 15.04
N LEU A 8 9.89 45.01 15.20
CA LEU A 8 9.61 43.75 15.90
C LEU A 8 9.22 42.68 14.87
N PHE A 9 10.24 42.17 14.16
CA PHE A 9 10.15 40.89 13.45
C PHE A 9 10.17 39.77 14.49
N LEU A 10 9.00 39.39 15.01
CA LEU A 10 8.86 38.14 15.75
C LEU A 10 8.53 37.04 14.74
N ALA A 11 9.57 36.56 14.05
CA ALA A 11 9.49 35.31 13.31
C ALA A 11 9.34 34.19 14.34
N PHE A 12 8.12 33.68 14.49
CA PHE A 12 7.86 32.40 15.14
C PHE A 12 8.55 31.31 14.30
N LEU A 13 9.80 31.03 14.63
CA LEU A 13 10.43 29.76 14.30
C LEU A 13 9.68 28.70 15.11
N LEU A 14 8.71 28.04 14.48
CA LEU A 14 8.31 26.71 14.88
C LEU A 14 9.53 25.82 14.69
N GLY A 15 10.37 25.76 15.72
CA GLY A 15 11.44 24.78 15.79
C GLY A 15 10.79 23.42 15.80
N THR A 16 10.84 22.72 14.68
CA THR A 16 10.73 21.26 14.69
C THR A 16 11.90 20.77 15.53
N SER A 17 11.64 20.35 16.76
CA SER A 17 12.64 19.73 17.63
C SER A 17 13.19 18.51 16.88
N ALA A 18 14.33 18.67 16.22
CA ALA A 18 15.03 17.52 15.67
C ALA A 18 15.57 16.73 16.87
N GLU A 19 15.32 15.43 16.92
CA GLU A 19 15.85 14.59 17.99
C GLU A 19 17.35 14.36 17.77
N GLN A 20 18.13 14.45 18.85
CA GLN A 20 19.59 14.24 18.81
C GLN A 20 19.95 12.77 18.98
N CYS A 21 21.01 12.34 18.31
CA CYS A 21 21.45 10.95 18.27
C CYS A 21 22.98 10.84 18.11
N GLY A 22 23.50 9.62 18.13
CA GLY A 22 24.90 9.33 17.86
C GLY A 22 25.83 9.79 18.98
N SER A 23 27.11 9.97 18.64
CA SER A 23 28.16 10.36 19.59
C SER A 23 27.85 11.67 20.33
N GLN A 24 27.11 12.57 19.71
CA GLN A 24 26.67 13.85 20.27
C GLN A 24 25.61 13.69 21.37
N ALA A 25 24.94 12.54 21.41
CA ALA A 25 23.90 12.19 22.39
C ALA A 25 24.25 10.91 23.15
N GLY A 26 25.55 10.66 23.42
CA GLY A 26 25.99 9.51 24.22
C GLY A 26 25.71 8.14 23.57
N GLY A 27 25.61 8.09 22.24
CA GLY A 27 25.29 6.87 21.49
C GLY A 27 23.80 6.60 21.32
N ALA A 28 22.92 7.57 21.64
CA ALA A 28 21.48 7.42 21.45
C ALA A 28 21.13 7.13 19.98
N VAL A 29 20.23 6.18 19.75
CA VAL A 29 19.69 5.88 18.42
C VAL A 29 18.42 6.68 18.18
N CYS A 30 18.09 6.93 16.91
CA CYS A 30 16.89 7.67 16.58
C CYS A 30 15.61 6.84 16.81
N PRO A 31 14.54 7.44 17.33
CA PRO A 31 13.25 6.78 17.42
C PRO A 31 12.73 6.40 16.03
N ASN A 32 11.92 5.36 15.93
CA ASN A 32 11.34 4.88 14.67
C ASN A 32 12.37 4.46 13.61
N GLY A 33 13.58 4.05 14.03
CA GLY A 33 14.53 3.36 13.15
C GLY A 33 15.06 4.21 12.00
N ILE A 34 14.91 5.53 12.11
CA ILE A 34 15.37 6.50 11.12
C ILE A 34 16.87 6.77 11.29
N CYS A 35 17.52 7.24 10.24
CA CYS A 35 18.97 7.38 10.24
C CYS A 35 19.45 8.47 11.20
N CYS A 36 20.55 8.20 11.90
CA CYS A 36 21.29 9.19 12.63
C CYS A 36 22.40 9.76 11.75
N SER A 37 22.28 11.03 11.38
CA SER A 37 23.27 11.71 10.54
C SER A 37 24.65 11.79 11.20
N GLN A 38 25.68 12.10 10.41
CA GLN A 38 27.03 12.38 10.91
C GLN A 38 27.08 13.52 11.94
N TYR A 39 26.06 14.38 11.97
CA TYR A 39 25.97 15.54 12.86
C TYR A 39 25.13 15.28 14.12
N GLY A 40 24.63 14.05 14.31
CA GLY A 40 23.90 13.65 15.50
C GLY A 40 22.44 14.11 15.49
N TRP A 41 21.82 14.10 14.31
CA TRP A 41 20.39 14.40 14.14
C TRP A 41 19.66 13.28 13.41
N CYS A 42 18.41 13.07 13.79
CA CYS A 42 17.54 12.04 13.26
C CYS A 42 16.79 12.48 12.00
N GLY A 43 16.78 11.64 10.95
CA GLY A 43 16.04 11.90 9.72
C GLY A 43 16.08 10.73 8.74
N ASN A 44 15.30 10.82 7.66
CA ASN A 44 15.08 9.73 6.70
C ASN A 44 15.50 10.08 5.26
N THR A 45 16.17 11.21 5.04
CA THR A 45 16.67 11.60 3.72
C THR A 45 18.14 11.19 3.55
N ALA A 46 18.64 11.24 2.31
CA ALA A 46 20.04 10.91 2.00
C ALA A 46 21.07 11.72 2.82
N VAL A 47 20.73 12.92 3.30
CA VAL A 47 21.59 13.73 4.16
C VAL A 47 21.80 13.09 5.54
N TYR A 48 20.83 12.28 6.00
CA TYR A 48 20.88 11.58 7.28
C TYR A 48 21.38 10.14 7.13
N CYS A 49 21.01 9.47 6.05
CA CYS A 49 21.33 8.06 5.79
C CYS A 49 22.60 7.84 4.96
N GLY A 50 23.18 8.91 4.40
CA GLY A 50 24.33 8.84 3.50
C GLY A 50 25.67 8.66 4.20
N ALA A 51 26.74 9.06 3.50
CA ALA A 51 28.10 8.97 4.02
C ALA A 51 28.25 9.68 5.37
N GLY A 52 28.84 9.00 6.34
CA GLY A 52 29.03 9.51 7.71
C GLY A 52 27.86 9.25 8.66
N CYS A 53 26.77 8.62 8.22
CA CYS A 53 25.71 8.20 9.13
C CYS A 53 26.26 7.33 10.27
N GLN A 54 25.82 7.64 11.50
CA GLN A 54 26.34 7.04 12.73
C GLN A 54 25.58 5.78 13.16
N SER A 55 24.27 5.71 12.90
CA SER A 55 23.44 4.56 13.27
C SER A 55 22.15 4.52 12.44
N GLN A 56 21.56 3.32 12.25
CA GLN A 56 20.30 3.12 11.51
C GLN A 56 20.39 3.60 10.04
N CYS A 57 21.58 3.55 9.44
CA CYS A 57 21.94 4.16 8.15
C CYS A 57 21.30 3.50 6.93
N SER A 58 20.84 2.26 7.08
CA SER A 58 20.09 1.55 6.05
C SER A 58 18.60 1.92 6.03
N GLY A 59 18.16 2.85 6.89
CA GLY A 59 16.81 3.43 6.89
C GLY A 59 15.72 2.38 7.00
N GLY A 60 15.54 1.79 8.19
CA GLY A 60 14.44 0.87 8.43
C GLY A 60 14.24 0.56 9.90
N GLY A 61 13.14 1.06 10.49
CA GLY A 61 12.61 0.48 11.71
C GLY A 61 11.56 1.28 12.46
N THR A 62 10.29 1.27 12.05
CA THR A 62 9.22 1.34 13.07
C THR A 62 9.17 0.02 13.89
N PRO A 63 8.67 0.06 15.14
CA PRO A 63 9.09 -0.82 16.24
C PRO A 63 8.72 -2.31 16.11
N SER A 64 9.68 -3.18 16.45
CA SER A 64 9.52 -4.63 16.56
C SER A 64 9.29 -5.06 18.01
N THR A 65 8.14 -5.69 18.29
CA THR A 65 7.93 -6.58 19.46
C THR A 65 8.49 -7.98 19.09
N PRO A 66 8.98 -8.80 20.04
CA PRO A 66 9.92 -9.89 19.72
C PRO A 66 9.23 -11.03 18.96
N SER A 67 9.75 -11.33 17.77
CA SER A 67 9.31 -12.44 16.92
C SER A 67 10.16 -13.68 17.20
N PRO A 68 9.57 -14.90 17.19
CA PRO A 68 10.33 -16.15 17.14
C PRO A 68 11.04 -16.31 15.78
N THR A 69 12.12 -17.08 15.80
CA THR A 69 13.10 -17.41 14.75
C THR A 69 12.52 -17.68 13.34
N PRO A 70 13.20 -17.26 12.25
CA PRO A 70 12.67 -17.26 10.88
C PRO A 70 12.78 -18.62 10.20
N THR A 71 11.64 -19.11 9.70
CA THR A 71 11.57 -20.03 8.56
C THR A 71 10.39 -19.61 7.69
N GLY A 72 10.64 -18.78 6.67
CA GLY A 72 9.62 -18.38 5.71
C GLY A 72 9.96 -17.10 4.97
N SER A 73 10.32 -17.21 3.70
CA SER A 73 10.52 -16.13 2.72
C SER A 73 9.40 -15.10 2.78
N ASP A 74 9.71 -13.88 3.22
CA ASP A 74 8.82 -12.72 3.28
C ASP A 74 8.65 -12.09 1.88
N VAL A 75 7.55 -11.36 1.65
CA VAL A 75 7.28 -10.66 0.37
C VAL A 75 8.39 -9.66 0.04
N SER A 76 9.03 -9.08 1.06
CA SER A 76 10.21 -8.20 0.91
C SER A 76 11.40 -8.87 0.23
N SER A 77 11.48 -10.21 0.23
CA SER A 77 12.52 -10.96 -0.50
C SER A 77 12.24 -11.06 -2.02
N LEU A 78 11.02 -10.78 -2.46
CA LEU A 78 10.61 -10.86 -3.87
C LEU A 78 10.62 -9.51 -4.58
N ILE A 79 10.41 -8.43 -3.83
CA ILE A 79 10.36 -7.07 -4.35
C ILE A 79 11.11 -6.13 -3.41
N SER A 80 12.18 -5.54 -3.93
CA SER A 80 12.88 -4.47 -3.22
C SER A 80 12.10 -3.17 -3.30
N ALA A 81 12.40 -2.23 -2.39
CA ALA A 81 11.89 -0.87 -2.48
C ALA A 81 12.20 -0.24 -3.85
N SER A 82 13.43 -0.42 -4.37
CA SER A 82 13.82 0.12 -5.68
C SER A 82 12.98 -0.43 -6.83
N LEU A 83 12.67 -1.74 -6.81
CA LEU A 83 11.82 -2.36 -7.82
C LEU A 83 10.37 -1.89 -7.68
N PHE A 84 9.87 -1.70 -6.46
CA PHE A 84 8.55 -1.10 -6.23
C PHE A 84 8.45 0.32 -6.79
N GLU A 85 9.49 1.15 -6.57
CA GLU A 85 9.56 2.49 -7.17
C GLU A 85 9.66 2.46 -8.69
N GLU A 86 10.38 1.50 -9.27
CA GLU A 86 10.50 1.33 -10.71
C GLU A 86 9.18 0.89 -11.35
N LEU A 87 8.48 -0.07 -10.73
CA LEU A 87 7.20 -0.58 -11.22
C LEU A 87 6.08 0.47 -11.13
N LEU A 88 6.08 1.29 -10.08
CA LEU A 88 5.05 2.30 -9.83
C LEU A 88 5.60 3.72 -10.00
N LYS A 89 6.33 3.93 -11.10
CA LYS A 89 7.19 5.09 -11.38
C LYS A 89 6.48 6.45 -11.24
N HIS A 90 5.29 6.60 -11.85
CA HIS A 90 4.60 7.90 -11.92
C HIS A 90 3.53 8.12 -10.84
N ARG A 91 3.39 7.22 -9.86
CA ARG A 91 2.33 7.34 -8.84
C ARG A 91 2.46 8.61 -7.98
N ASN A 92 3.67 9.14 -7.87
CA ASN A 92 3.99 10.33 -7.06
C ASN A 92 4.08 11.62 -7.91
N ASP A 93 3.78 11.55 -9.20
CA ASP A 93 3.79 12.72 -10.06
C ASP A 93 2.68 13.70 -9.66
N GLN A 94 2.84 14.97 -10.04
CA GLN A 94 1.84 16.00 -9.78
C GLN A 94 0.50 15.62 -10.43
N GLY A 95 -0.57 15.62 -9.62
CA GLY A 95 -1.91 15.20 -10.07
C GLY A 95 -2.23 13.73 -9.79
N CYS A 96 -1.27 12.97 -9.26
CA CYS A 96 -1.47 11.62 -8.76
C CYS A 96 -1.52 11.58 -7.21
N SER A 97 -1.34 10.38 -6.64
CA SER A 97 -1.54 10.05 -5.23
C SER A 97 -0.46 10.64 -4.32
N ASN A 98 0.62 11.15 -4.89
CA ASN A 98 1.60 12.05 -4.27
C ASN A 98 2.04 11.61 -2.87
N GLY A 99 2.70 10.45 -2.79
CA GLY A 99 3.28 9.93 -1.55
C GLY A 99 2.36 9.05 -0.72
N PHE A 100 1.10 8.85 -1.12
CA PHE A 100 0.17 7.97 -0.39
C PHE A 100 0.63 6.51 -0.42
N TYR A 101 0.84 5.92 -1.60
CA TYR A 101 1.25 4.51 -1.72
C TYR A 101 2.76 4.35 -1.51
N THR A 102 3.13 3.92 -0.30
CA THR A 102 4.53 3.68 0.07
C THR A 102 4.88 2.19 0.07
N TYR A 103 6.14 1.86 -0.21
CA TYR A 103 6.65 0.48 -0.11
C TYR A 103 6.43 -0.11 1.29
N ASN A 104 6.66 0.68 2.35
CA ASN A 104 6.48 0.23 3.72
C ASN A 104 5.02 -0.11 4.04
N ALA A 105 4.06 0.69 3.57
CA ALA A 105 2.64 0.39 3.72
C ALA A 105 2.27 -0.90 2.98
N PHE A 106 2.81 -1.11 1.78
CA PHE A 106 2.61 -2.35 1.03
C PHE A 106 3.14 -3.58 1.77
N ILE A 107 4.39 -3.55 2.26
CA ILE A 107 4.98 -4.67 3.00
C ILE A 107 4.24 -4.93 4.33
N ALA A 108 3.91 -3.89 5.09
CA ALA A 108 3.16 -4.03 6.34
C ALA A 108 1.77 -4.65 6.12
N ALA A 109 1.10 -4.27 5.02
CA ALA A 109 -0.15 -4.88 4.63
C ALA A 109 0.04 -6.34 4.20
N ALA A 110 1.02 -6.64 3.33
CA ALA A 110 1.32 -7.98 2.83
C ALA A 110 1.60 -8.98 3.97
N GLN A 111 2.33 -8.55 5.00
CA GLN A 111 2.61 -9.35 6.19
C GLN A 111 1.37 -9.72 7.01
N SER A 112 0.23 -9.03 6.79
CA SER A 112 -1.04 -9.38 7.44
C SER A 112 -1.80 -10.49 6.71
N PHE A 113 -1.34 -10.96 5.55
CA PHE A 113 -2.01 -11.98 4.73
C PHE A 113 -1.10 -13.17 4.45
N ASN A 114 -1.14 -14.15 5.35
CA ASN A 114 -0.43 -15.41 5.18
C ASN A 114 -0.74 -16.06 3.83
N GLY A 115 0.30 -16.46 3.10
CA GLY A 115 0.19 -17.11 1.79
C GLY A 115 0.42 -16.16 0.60
N PHE A 116 0.07 -14.87 0.71
CA PHE A 116 0.32 -13.90 -0.36
C PHE A 116 1.81 -13.75 -0.62
N GLY A 117 2.25 -13.98 -1.86
CA GLY A 117 3.65 -13.86 -2.26
C GLY A 117 4.58 -14.83 -1.50
N THR A 118 4.05 -15.84 -0.82
CA THR A 118 4.83 -16.78 0.00
C THR A 118 4.50 -18.24 -0.31
N THR A 119 3.53 -18.48 -1.21
CA THR A 119 3.07 -19.82 -1.61
C THR A 119 3.65 -20.25 -2.96
N GLY A 120 4.15 -21.48 -3.05
CA GLY A 120 4.71 -22.04 -4.28
C GLY A 120 6.17 -21.68 -4.50
N ASP A 121 6.67 -21.96 -5.71
CA ASP A 121 8.04 -21.65 -6.13
C ASP A 121 8.24 -20.14 -6.42
N ASP A 122 9.50 -19.73 -6.58
CA ASP A 122 9.87 -18.33 -6.89
C ASP A 122 9.10 -17.75 -8.09
N THR A 123 8.91 -18.55 -9.13
CA THR A 123 8.18 -18.12 -10.33
C THR A 123 6.72 -17.84 -10.00
N THR A 124 6.08 -18.71 -9.22
CA THR A 124 4.69 -18.56 -8.78
C THR A 124 4.52 -17.34 -7.89
N ARG A 125 5.43 -17.16 -6.92
CA ARG A 125 5.37 -16.01 -6.01
C ARG A 125 5.59 -14.68 -6.71
N LYS A 126 6.57 -14.61 -7.63
CA LYS A 126 6.78 -13.43 -8.49
C LYS A 126 5.59 -13.16 -9.40
N ARG A 127 4.97 -14.22 -9.95
CA ARG A 127 3.78 -14.10 -10.80
C ARG A 127 2.58 -13.59 -10.02
N GLU A 128 2.34 -14.10 -8.81
CA GLU A 128 1.28 -13.59 -7.93
C GLU A 128 1.47 -12.10 -7.65
N LEU A 129 2.68 -11.70 -7.23
CA LEU A 129 2.98 -10.31 -6.95
C LEU A 129 2.77 -9.41 -8.18
N ALA A 130 3.28 -9.83 -9.33
CA ALA A 130 3.12 -9.09 -10.57
C ALA A 130 1.63 -8.99 -10.99
N ALA A 131 0.86 -10.06 -10.81
CA ALA A 131 -0.56 -10.09 -11.12
C ALA A 131 -1.37 -9.17 -10.20
N PHE A 132 -1.08 -9.19 -8.90
CA PHE A 132 -1.69 -8.29 -7.93
C PHE A 132 -1.41 -6.83 -8.30
N LEU A 133 -0.14 -6.46 -8.46
CA LEU A 133 0.26 -5.09 -8.79
C LEU A 133 -0.28 -4.63 -10.14
N ALA A 134 -0.37 -5.52 -11.14
CA ALA A 134 -0.92 -5.17 -12.45
C ALA A 134 -2.43 -4.88 -12.38
N GLN A 135 -3.19 -5.68 -11.63
CA GLN A 135 -4.63 -5.47 -11.46
C GLN A 135 -4.91 -4.18 -10.70
N THR A 136 -4.29 -3.97 -9.54
CA THR A 136 -4.46 -2.73 -8.77
C THR A 136 -3.96 -1.50 -9.52
N SER A 137 -2.89 -1.64 -10.32
CA SER A 137 -2.41 -0.57 -11.21
C SER A 137 -3.43 -0.20 -12.28
N HIS A 138 -4.10 -1.20 -12.90
CA HIS A 138 -5.15 -0.94 -13.89
C HIS A 138 -6.28 -0.10 -13.30
N GLU A 139 -6.66 -0.42 -12.08
CA GLU A 139 -7.82 0.16 -11.42
C GLU A 139 -7.57 1.58 -10.91
N THR A 140 -6.30 1.90 -10.65
CA THR A 140 -5.84 3.21 -10.16
C THR A 140 -5.07 4.00 -11.23
N THR A 141 -5.13 3.57 -12.48
CA THR A 141 -4.25 4.10 -13.54
C THR A 141 -4.56 5.56 -13.86
N GLY A 142 -3.50 6.36 -13.92
CA GLY A 142 -3.51 7.69 -14.53
C GLY A 142 -3.00 7.68 -15.98
N GLY A 143 -2.72 6.50 -16.54
CA GLY A 143 -2.05 6.37 -17.83
C GLY A 143 -2.97 6.60 -19.02
N TRP A 144 -2.41 7.20 -20.07
CA TRP A 144 -3.04 7.40 -21.39
C TRP A 144 -2.13 6.86 -22.50
N PRO A 145 -2.62 6.68 -23.74
CA PRO A 145 -1.86 6.00 -24.80
C PRO A 145 -0.47 6.56 -25.11
N SER A 146 -0.26 7.86 -24.89
CA SER A 146 1.01 8.57 -25.11
C SER A 146 1.64 9.07 -23.81
N ALA A 147 1.33 8.46 -22.67
CA ALA A 147 1.91 8.85 -21.39
C ALA A 147 3.44 8.64 -21.38
N PRO A 148 4.20 9.49 -20.67
CA PRO A 148 5.62 9.24 -20.39
C PRO A 148 5.84 7.82 -19.89
N ASP A 149 6.88 7.14 -20.39
CA ASP A 149 7.18 5.73 -20.06
C ASP A 149 6.05 4.71 -20.40
N GLY A 150 5.03 5.14 -21.16
CA GLY A 150 3.89 4.34 -21.60
C GLY A 150 2.75 4.25 -20.57
N PRO A 151 1.54 3.82 -20.99
CA PRO A 151 0.34 3.83 -20.14
C PRO A 151 0.45 2.94 -18.88
N TYR A 152 1.34 1.96 -18.88
CA TYR A 152 1.46 0.98 -17.80
C TYR A 152 2.39 1.42 -16.66
N ALA A 153 3.15 2.52 -16.83
CA ALA A 153 3.99 3.09 -15.78
C ALA A 153 3.22 4.01 -14.81
N TRP A 154 1.91 4.17 -15.03
CA TRP A 154 1.02 5.13 -14.36
C TRP A 154 -0.01 4.47 -13.43
N GLY A 155 0.26 3.24 -13.00
CA GLY A 155 -0.51 2.61 -11.92
C GLY A 155 -0.39 3.38 -10.61
N TYR A 156 -1.38 3.22 -9.73
CA TYR A 156 -1.42 3.85 -8.40
C TYR A 156 -1.46 5.39 -8.42
N CYS A 157 -1.91 5.98 -9.55
CA CYS A 157 -2.02 7.43 -9.66
C CYS A 157 -3.16 7.98 -8.81
N PHE A 158 -4.27 7.27 -8.68
CA PHE A 158 -5.44 7.78 -7.94
C PHE A 158 -5.62 7.07 -6.57
N ILE A 159 -6.47 7.63 -5.70
CA ILE A 159 -6.83 7.05 -4.38
C ILE A 159 -8.34 6.83 -4.23
N THR A 160 -9.15 7.63 -4.93
CA THR A 160 -10.63 7.60 -4.84
C THR A 160 -11.26 7.69 -6.22
N GLU A 161 -12.53 7.28 -6.35
CA GLU A 161 -13.34 7.53 -7.56
C GLU A 161 -13.29 8.98 -7.99
N ASN A 162 -13.24 9.19 -9.30
CA ASN A 162 -13.53 10.49 -9.90
C ASN A 162 -15.03 10.81 -9.92
N ASN A 163 -15.92 9.79 -9.90
CA ASN A 163 -17.37 9.92 -9.92
C ASN A 163 -18.06 9.08 -8.82
N LYS A 164 -18.19 9.64 -7.62
CA LYS A 164 -18.73 8.93 -6.45
C LYS A 164 -20.24 8.69 -6.58
N GLU A 165 -20.65 7.51 -7.04
CA GLU A 165 -22.03 7.06 -6.88
C GLU A 165 -22.25 6.38 -5.51
N THR A 166 -23.45 6.53 -4.94
CA THR A 166 -23.84 5.88 -3.69
C THR A 166 -24.24 4.42 -3.97
N TYR A 167 -23.31 3.49 -3.75
CA TYR A 167 -23.53 2.06 -3.96
C TYR A 167 -23.98 1.35 -2.68
N CYS A 168 -25.28 1.11 -2.48
CA CYS A 168 -25.76 0.25 -1.39
C CYS A 168 -26.75 -0.82 -1.85
N THR A 169 -26.56 -2.05 -1.37
CA THR A 169 -27.58 -3.10 -1.39
C THR A 169 -27.95 -3.42 0.07
N PRO A 170 -29.19 -3.16 0.53
CA PRO A 170 -29.58 -3.39 1.92
C PRO A 170 -29.43 -4.86 2.33
N SER A 171 -28.86 -5.11 3.51
CA SER A 171 -28.90 -6.42 4.19
C SER A 171 -29.21 -6.23 5.67
N THR A 172 -29.73 -7.28 6.31
CA THR A 172 -30.01 -7.29 7.76
C THR A 172 -28.76 -7.09 8.61
N ASP A 173 -27.60 -7.51 8.11
CA ASP A 173 -26.32 -7.40 8.82
C ASP A 173 -25.62 -6.05 8.55
N TRP A 174 -25.95 -5.38 7.42
CA TRP A 174 -25.26 -4.17 6.96
C TRP A 174 -26.26 -3.12 6.40
N PRO A 175 -26.87 -2.28 7.26
CA PRO A 175 -27.82 -1.25 6.83
C PRO A 175 -27.16 -0.10 6.04
N CYS A 176 -27.91 0.50 5.10
CA CYS A 176 -27.43 1.46 4.09
C CYS A 176 -27.17 2.89 4.58
N ALA A 177 -26.41 3.07 5.65
CA ALA A 177 -25.91 4.41 6.03
C ALA A 177 -24.64 4.80 5.26
N SER A 178 -23.95 3.83 4.65
CA SER A 178 -22.75 3.95 3.82
C SER A 178 -22.67 2.69 2.92
N SER A 179 -21.73 2.61 1.99
CA SER A 179 -21.69 1.63 0.90
C SER A 179 -21.16 0.23 1.33
N ASN A 180 -22.01 -0.59 1.95
CA ASN A 180 -21.56 -1.50 3.01
C ASN A 180 -21.28 -3.00 2.68
N TYR A 181 -21.42 -3.49 1.45
CA TYR A 181 -21.22 -4.93 1.19
C TYR A 181 -19.76 -5.41 1.40
N ASN A 182 -18.77 -4.57 1.08
CA ASN A 182 -17.35 -4.95 1.21
C ASN A 182 -16.68 -4.35 2.44
N TYR A 183 -17.06 -3.14 2.87
CA TYR A 183 -16.42 -2.46 4.01
C TYR A 183 -16.59 -3.24 5.31
N GLY A 184 -17.78 -3.80 5.59
CA GLY A 184 -18.02 -4.62 6.78
C GLY A 184 -17.15 -5.88 6.84
N PRO A 185 -17.23 -6.78 5.84
CA PRO A 185 -16.40 -7.98 5.77
C PRO A 185 -14.89 -7.69 5.71
N ALA A 186 -14.46 -6.72 4.90
CA ALA A 186 -13.05 -6.34 4.82
C ALA A 186 -12.55 -5.77 6.15
N GLY A 187 -13.31 -4.85 6.75
CA GLY A 187 -13.00 -4.26 8.04
C GLY A 187 -12.87 -5.30 9.14
N THR A 188 -13.80 -6.25 9.19
CA THR A 188 -13.73 -7.39 10.12
C THR A 188 -12.45 -8.20 9.90
N ALA A 189 -12.13 -8.54 8.66
CA ALA A 189 -10.95 -9.34 8.33
C ALA A 189 -9.62 -8.64 8.66
N ILE A 190 -9.57 -7.31 8.56
CA ILE A 190 -8.35 -6.53 8.81
C ILE A 190 -8.34 -5.86 10.20
N ASN A 191 -9.36 -6.15 11.03
CA ASN A 191 -9.59 -5.55 12.34
C ASN A 191 -9.64 -4.00 12.31
N SER A 192 -10.43 -3.44 11.41
CA SER A 192 -10.69 -1.99 11.26
C SER A 192 -12.17 -1.72 11.08
N ASP A 193 -12.71 -0.70 11.75
CA ASP A 193 -14.12 -0.30 11.61
C ASP A 193 -14.34 0.54 10.34
N LEU A 194 -14.24 -0.14 9.21
CA LEU A 194 -14.42 0.41 7.89
C LEU A 194 -15.89 0.75 7.57
N LEU A 195 -16.84 0.18 8.30
CA LEU A 195 -18.26 0.47 8.10
C LEU A 195 -18.61 1.90 8.51
N ASN A 196 -18.12 2.30 9.69
CA ASN A 196 -18.34 3.64 10.22
C ASN A 196 -17.24 4.63 9.76
N ASN A 197 -16.07 4.13 9.35
CA ASN A 197 -14.93 4.95 8.92
C ASN A 197 -14.39 4.54 7.53
N PRO A 198 -15.22 4.62 6.47
CA PRO A 198 -14.82 4.17 5.13
C PRO A 198 -13.65 4.98 4.54
N ASP A 199 -13.49 6.24 4.95
CA ASP A 199 -12.40 7.11 4.49
C ASP A 199 -11.01 6.63 4.93
N LEU A 200 -10.91 5.71 5.91
CA LEU A 200 -9.63 5.09 6.29
C LEU A 200 -8.94 4.41 5.10
N VAL A 201 -9.71 3.90 4.13
CA VAL A 201 -9.16 3.27 2.92
C VAL A 201 -8.45 4.28 2.01
N ALA A 202 -8.84 5.54 2.07
CA ALA A 202 -8.27 6.63 1.27
C ALA A 202 -7.31 7.53 2.06
N THR A 203 -7.16 7.31 3.37
CA THR A 203 -6.35 8.16 4.26
C THR A 203 -5.26 7.40 5.01
N ASP A 204 -5.40 6.08 5.18
CA ASP A 204 -4.35 5.20 5.70
C ASP A 204 -3.87 4.25 4.58
N PRO A 205 -2.62 4.40 4.10
CA PRO A 205 -2.14 3.60 2.98
C PRO A 205 -1.94 2.12 3.34
N THR A 206 -1.71 1.79 4.62
CA THR A 206 -1.62 0.40 5.06
C THR A 206 -2.99 -0.25 5.02
N ILE A 207 -4.03 0.44 5.51
CA ILE A 207 -5.41 -0.02 5.39
C ILE A 207 -5.81 -0.16 3.92
N SER A 208 -5.44 0.80 3.07
CA SER A 208 -5.68 0.75 1.62
C SER A 208 -5.09 -0.50 0.95
N PHE A 209 -3.84 -0.85 1.28
CA PHE A 209 -3.26 -2.10 0.78
C PHE A 209 -3.89 -3.34 1.42
N LYS A 210 -4.23 -3.30 2.72
CA LYS A 210 -4.86 -4.45 3.40
C LYS A 210 -6.21 -4.77 2.79
N THR A 211 -7.00 -3.77 2.41
CA THR A 211 -8.28 -4.01 1.77
C THR A 211 -8.13 -4.59 0.36
N ALA A 212 -7.12 -4.15 -0.39
CA ALA A 212 -6.76 -4.74 -1.68
C ALA A 212 -6.35 -6.22 -1.55
N LEU A 213 -5.50 -6.52 -0.56
CA LEU A 213 -5.04 -7.88 -0.29
C LEU A 213 -6.16 -8.77 0.24
N TRP A 214 -7.04 -8.25 1.10
CA TRP A 214 -8.23 -8.97 1.53
C TRP A 214 -9.06 -9.42 0.33
N PHE A 215 -9.29 -8.52 -0.63
CA PHE A 215 -10.03 -8.88 -1.84
C PHE A 215 -9.32 -9.96 -2.65
N TRP A 216 -7.99 -9.86 -2.80
CA TRP A 216 -7.18 -10.83 -3.51
C TRP A 216 -7.21 -12.23 -2.86
N MET A 217 -7.19 -12.27 -1.53
CA MET A 217 -7.06 -13.51 -0.75
C MET A 217 -8.41 -14.17 -0.43
N THR A 218 -9.53 -13.46 -0.59
CA THR A 218 -10.84 -13.92 -0.10
C THR A 218 -11.73 -14.40 -1.24
N PRO A 219 -12.14 -15.68 -1.28
CA PRO A 219 -13.16 -16.15 -2.22
C PRO A 219 -14.51 -15.48 -1.94
N GLN A 220 -15.29 -15.21 -2.98
CA GLN A 220 -16.59 -14.56 -2.86
C GLN A 220 -17.68 -15.35 -3.57
N ALA A 221 -18.57 -15.96 -2.78
CA ALA A 221 -19.64 -16.82 -3.28
C ALA A 221 -19.11 -17.90 -4.25
N ASN A 222 -19.51 -17.85 -5.53
CA ASN A 222 -19.07 -18.78 -6.56
C ASN A 222 -17.73 -18.41 -7.23
N LYS A 223 -17.07 -17.35 -6.76
CA LYS A 223 -15.78 -16.86 -7.27
C LYS A 223 -14.64 -17.35 -6.38
N PRO A 224 -13.64 -18.08 -6.90
CA PRO A 224 -12.45 -18.42 -6.13
C PRO A 224 -11.66 -17.17 -5.73
N SER A 225 -10.72 -17.30 -4.79
CA SER A 225 -9.78 -16.22 -4.51
C SER A 225 -8.84 -16.01 -5.69
N SER A 226 -8.41 -14.78 -5.88
CA SER A 226 -7.38 -14.42 -6.86
C SER A 226 -6.07 -15.17 -6.60
N HIS A 227 -5.74 -15.28 -5.31
CA HIS A 227 -4.65 -16.08 -4.79
C HIS A 227 -4.69 -17.52 -5.32
N ASP A 228 -5.77 -18.26 -5.06
CA ASP A 228 -5.86 -19.68 -5.42
C ASP A 228 -5.82 -19.90 -6.94
N VAL A 229 -6.35 -18.95 -7.73
CA VAL A 229 -6.27 -19.01 -9.19
C VAL A 229 -4.82 -18.85 -9.65
N ILE A 230 -4.10 -17.83 -9.19
CA ILE A 230 -2.77 -17.52 -9.74
C ILE A 230 -1.69 -18.52 -9.32
N ILE A 231 -1.86 -19.15 -8.15
CA ILE A 231 -0.96 -20.20 -7.64
C ILE A 231 -1.35 -21.61 -8.12
N GLY A 232 -2.42 -21.74 -8.91
CA GLY A 232 -2.86 -23.02 -9.47
C GLY A 232 -3.55 -23.96 -8.48
N LYS A 233 -4.07 -23.46 -7.36
CA LYS A 233 -4.88 -24.25 -6.41
C LYS A 233 -6.35 -24.35 -6.82
N TRP A 234 -6.85 -23.39 -7.59
CA TRP A 234 -8.23 -23.43 -8.07
C TRP A 234 -8.42 -24.50 -9.15
N THR A 235 -9.37 -25.40 -8.93
CA THR A 235 -9.84 -26.37 -9.93
C THR A 235 -11.19 -25.89 -10.50
N PRO A 236 -11.29 -25.61 -11.80
CA PRO A 236 -12.54 -25.18 -12.43
C PRO A 236 -13.66 -26.22 -12.26
N SER A 237 -14.87 -25.76 -11.94
CA SER A 237 -16.05 -26.62 -11.98
C SER A 237 -16.50 -26.93 -13.41
N ALA A 238 -17.48 -27.84 -13.57
CA ALA A 238 -18.11 -28.08 -14.87
C ALA A 238 -18.75 -26.80 -15.43
N ALA A 239 -19.38 -25.99 -14.57
CA ALA A 239 -19.95 -24.70 -14.97
C ALA A 239 -18.86 -23.71 -15.42
N ASP A 240 -17.71 -23.67 -14.75
CA ASP A 240 -16.57 -22.84 -15.14
C ASP A 240 -16.00 -23.25 -16.49
N THR A 241 -15.79 -24.55 -16.67
CA THR A 241 -15.29 -25.12 -17.94
C THR A 241 -16.25 -24.81 -19.08
N SER A 242 -17.56 -24.96 -18.87
CA SER A 242 -18.59 -24.65 -19.88
C SER A 242 -18.64 -23.16 -20.25
N ALA A 243 -18.25 -22.29 -19.31
CA ALA A 243 -18.16 -20.84 -19.52
C ALA A 243 -16.79 -20.37 -20.02
N GLY A 244 -15.86 -21.28 -20.35
CA GLY A 244 -14.51 -20.95 -20.82
C GLY A 244 -13.59 -20.37 -19.74
N ARG A 245 -13.93 -20.51 -18.45
CA ARG A 245 -13.08 -20.05 -17.33
C ARG A 245 -11.99 -21.07 -17.05
N VAL A 246 -10.74 -20.71 -17.36
CA VAL A 246 -9.55 -21.55 -17.17
C VAL A 246 -8.54 -20.89 -16.23
N SER A 247 -7.76 -21.67 -15.49
CA SER A 247 -6.76 -21.13 -14.57
C SER A 247 -5.76 -20.20 -15.28
N GLY A 248 -5.41 -19.09 -14.63
CA GLY A 248 -4.46 -18.09 -15.13
C GLY A 248 -5.00 -16.65 -15.08
N LEU A 249 -4.16 -15.70 -15.51
CA LEU A 249 -4.44 -14.26 -15.46
C LEU A 249 -5.72 -13.85 -16.23
N TRP A 250 -6.13 -14.66 -17.22
CA TRP A 250 -7.30 -14.38 -18.06
C TRP A 250 -8.64 -14.67 -17.39
N CYS A 251 -8.75 -15.70 -16.53
CA CYS A 251 -9.95 -15.89 -15.70
C CYS A 251 -10.14 -14.71 -14.74
N HIS A 252 -9.05 -14.01 -14.42
CA HIS A 252 -9.04 -12.79 -13.64
C HIS A 252 -9.68 -11.61 -14.39
N HIS A 253 -9.33 -11.40 -15.67
CA HIS A 253 -9.78 -10.23 -16.41
C HIS A 253 -11.29 -10.22 -16.72
N GLN A 254 -11.88 -11.38 -17.03
CA GLN A 254 -13.31 -11.44 -17.39
C GLN A 254 -14.28 -11.42 -16.20
N HIS A 255 -13.82 -11.73 -14.98
CA HIS A 255 -14.69 -11.83 -13.80
C HIS A 255 -14.33 -10.88 -12.64
N TYR A 256 -13.15 -10.25 -12.64
CA TYR A 256 -12.59 -9.49 -11.50
C TYR A 256 -12.19 -8.03 -11.83
N GLN A 257 -12.91 -7.37 -12.75
CA GLN A 257 -12.91 -5.90 -12.95
C GLN A 257 -13.53 -5.14 -11.76
N TRP A 258 -13.24 -5.57 -10.53
CA TRP A 258 -14.01 -5.22 -9.34
C TRP A 258 -13.20 -4.61 -8.21
N TRP A 259 -11.85 -4.61 -8.22
CA TRP A 259 -11.14 -3.88 -7.18
C TRP A 259 -11.53 -2.41 -7.23
N ALA A 260 -11.74 -1.86 -8.43
CA ALA A 260 -12.29 -0.53 -8.56
C ALA A 260 -13.76 -0.44 -8.07
N ARG A 261 -14.63 -1.35 -8.51
CA ARG A 261 -16.05 -1.34 -8.10
C ARG A 261 -16.30 -1.63 -6.62
N MET A 262 -15.29 -2.10 -5.88
CA MET A 262 -15.38 -2.37 -4.44
C MET A 262 -15.11 -1.16 -3.55
N TRP A 263 -14.38 -0.16 -4.05
CA TRP A 263 -13.84 0.94 -3.25
C TRP A 263 -14.31 2.32 -3.70
N HIS A 264 -15.44 2.41 -4.40
CA HIS A 264 -15.81 3.60 -5.16
C HIS A 264 -14.74 3.93 -6.20
N TRP A 265 -14.64 3.12 -7.24
CA TRP A 265 -13.83 3.44 -8.40
C TRP A 265 -14.50 2.91 -9.66
N ARG A 266 -14.97 3.84 -10.47
CA ARG A 266 -15.40 3.67 -11.83
C ARG A 266 -15.07 4.98 -12.54
N ARG A 267 -14.61 4.82 -13.78
CA ARG A 267 -14.46 5.91 -14.73
C ARG A 267 -15.81 6.51 -15.07
#